data_AF-A0A5P1FGQ9-F1
#
_entry.id   AF-A0A5P1FGQ9-F1
#
_cell.length_a   1.000
_cell.length_b   1.000
_cell.length_c   1.000
_cell.angle_alpha   90.00
_cell.angle_beta   90.00
_cell.angle_gamma   90.00
#
_symmetry.space_group_name_H-M   'P 1'
#
loop_
_entity.id
_entity.type
_entity.pdbx_description
1 polymer ?
#
loop_
_entity_poly.entity_id
_entity_poly.type
_entity_poly.pdbx_seq_one_letter_code
_entity_poly.pdbx_strand_id
1 'polypeptide(L)'
;MRERRSSDSWVVVAQSPWFGERDGVEPTSATQGMLATPRRRLQAAAISRFPAGLIGSKPLKKSDKVTYDVKYFTQTLDHFNYQPQSYETFQQKYLFDDRHWGGLKSGSPIFVYTGNEGDIELFAENTGFLFDIAPYFKALIVFMEHRYYGESIPFCGDKNVAFQNATTLGYLSTTQALADFATLIIDLKKNLTAEGSPVVVFGGSYGGMLAAWFRLKYPHVAIGALASSAPILQFDDIVSPYAFSNIITKDFRSESENCYKILKNSWDALYKTAKQRGGVQKLTKSFHICKGLVPDEYLPSTIKNWIEYSLIYVAMTDYPTASKFLSPLPGYPVKKMCEAIDNPTAGSDIFARLYGAMNVYYNNSGDVKCFDPTTYGTDAIGTDAWSWQSCTELILPNGANNEESIFPVSTYNYTDEAAGCKETYNVTPRQHAITTEYGGHDVRRVLKRFASNIIFFNGLRDPWSGGGVLKSLSNSLIAIVEPKGWSLMISLPIH
;
A
#
# COMPACT_ATOMS: atom_id res chain seq x y z
N MET A 1 -5.65 -73.29 0.89
CA MET A 1 -4.64 -73.72 -0.11
C MET A 1 -3.47 -72.72 -0.09
N ARG A 2 -2.36 -73.01 -0.79
CA ARG A 2 -1.20 -72.11 -1.07
C ARG A 2 -1.63 -70.87 -1.88
N GLU A 3 -0.92 -69.73 -2.06
CA GLU A 3 0.33 -69.06 -1.58
C GLU A 3 0.22 -67.56 -2.06
N ARG A 4 1.03 -66.50 -1.77
CA ARG A 4 2.33 -66.14 -1.12
C ARG A 4 2.16 -64.73 -0.45
N ARG A 5 3.01 -64.19 0.46
CA ARG A 5 4.35 -63.52 0.36
C ARG A 5 4.49 -62.43 -0.73
N SER A 6 5.18 -61.30 -0.52
CA SER A 6 5.98 -60.74 0.61
C SER A 6 5.19 -59.62 1.36
N SER A 7 5.65 -58.73 2.28
CA SER A 7 6.94 -58.26 2.86
C SER A 7 7.84 -57.40 1.92
N ASP A 8 8.75 -56.50 2.31
CA ASP A 8 9.42 -56.07 3.58
C ASP A 8 9.78 -54.55 3.50
N SER A 9 10.50 -53.85 4.40
CA SER A 9 10.49 -53.72 5.89
C SER A 9 11.61 -52.73 6.37
N TRP A 10 11.24 -51.59 6.96
CA TRP A 10 11.92 -50.84 8.05
C TRP A 10 13.34 -50.16 7.96
N VAL A 11 13.36 -48.89 8.45
CA VAL A 11 14.32 -48.21 9.37
C VAL A 11 15.69 -47.62 8.92
N VAL A 12 15.71 -46.27 8.90
CA VAL A 12 16.64 -45.25 9.48
C VAL A 12 18.02 -45.66 10.07
N VAL A 13 19.10 -44.90 9.75
CA VAL A 13 20.02 -44.13 10.67
C VAL A 13 21.32 -43.67 9.95
N ALA A 14 21.86 -42.53 10.41
CA ALA A 14 22.87 -41.63 9.84
C ALA A 14 24.38 -42.05 9.95
N GLN A 15 25.25 -41.09 9.58
CA GLN A 15 26.69 -40.89 9.88
C GLN A 15 27.78 -41.29 8.84
N SER A 16 28.56 -40.26 8.45
CA SER A 16 29.96 -40.29 7.96
C SER A 16 30.94 -40.29 9.17
N PRO A 17 32.30 -40.14 9.07
CA PRO A 17 33.22 -39.92 7.92
C PRO A 17 34.56 -40.73 7.96
N TRP A 18 35.55 -40.36 7.08
CA TRP A 18 37.05 -40.36 7.24
C TRP A 18 37.91 -40.92 6.06
N PHE A 19 38.72 -40.02 5.45
CA PHE A 19 40.15 -40.07 5.00
C PHE A 19 40.84 -41.26 4.25
N GLY A 20 41.83 -40.87 3.42
CA GLY A 20 42.82 -41.67 2.65
C GLY A 20 42.93 -41.15 1.20
N GLU A 21 44.01 -40.61 0.61
CA GLU A 21 45.47 -40.92 0.61
C GLU A 21 45.82 -42.34 0.10
N ARG A 22 46.78 -42.56 -0.83
CA ARG A 22 47.79 -41.68 -1.47
C ARG A 22 48.32 -42.25 -2.83
N ASP A 23 49.22 -41.49 -3.48
CA ASP A 23 50.22 -41.86 -4.52
C ASP A 23 49.78 -42.07 -6.00
N GLY A 24 50.56 -41.72 -7.04
CA GLY A 24 51.73 -40.80 -7.09
C GLY A 24 52.93 -41.17 -7.98
N VAL A 25 52.87 -41.03 -9.32
CA VAL A 25 54.05 -41.13 -10.24
C VAL A 25 53.97 -40.16 -11.44
N GLU A 26 55.11 -39.56 -11.80
CA GLU A 26 55.43 -38.66 -12.93
C GLU A 26 56.89 -39.02 -13.39
N PRO A 27 57.61 -38.34 -14.34
CA PRO A 27 57.24 -37.38 -15.39
C PRO A 27 57.90 -37.66 -16.78
N THR A 28 57.72 -36.75 -17.76
CA THR A 28 58.76 -36.32 -18.73
C THR A 28 58.52 -34.86 -19.16
N SER A 29 59.53 -34.18 -19.74
CA SER A 29 59.55 -32.70 -19.84
C SER A 29 60.11 -32.14 -21.17
N ALA A 30 59.67 -30.93 -21.55
CA ALA A 30 60.39 -30.04 -22.49
C ALA A 30 59.93 -28.54 -22.40
N THR A 31 60.91 -27.65 -22.22
CA THR A 31 61.08 -26.25 -22.69
C THR A 31 60.06 -25.64 -23.68
N GLN A 32 59.77 -24.32 -23.76
CA GLN A 32 60.39 -23.03 -23.32
C GLN A 32 59.28 -21.91 -23.38
N GLY A 33 59.37 -20.70 -22.80
CA GLY A 33 60.35 -20.10 -21.88
C GLY A 33 60.09 -18.58 -21.60
N MET A 34 60.35 -18.16 -20.36
CA MET A 34 60.66 -16.79 -19.84
C MET A 34 59.83 -15.54 -20.22
N LEU A 35 59.27 -14.89 -19.18
CA LEU A 35 59.51 -13.48 -18.81
C LEU A 35 59.32 -13.33 -17.27
N ALA A 36 59.88 -12.30 -16.62
CA ALA A 36 60.17 -12.34 -15.18
C ALA A 36 59.96 -11.03 -14.38
N THR A 37 60.15 -11.13 -13.04
CA THR A 37 60.11 -10.09 -11.98
C THR A 37 58.71 -9.71 -11.44
N PRO A 38 58.60 -9.16 -10.20
CA PRO A 38 59.19 -9.73 -8.97
C PRO A 38 58.18 -9.86 -7.81
N ARG A 39 58.44 -10.78 -6.87
CA ARG A 39 57.62 -10.93 -5.64
C ARG A 39 57.71 -9.69 -4.73
N ARG A 40 56.58 -9.12 -4.34
CA ARG A 40 56.44 -8.31 -3.10
C ARG A 40 55.63 -9.06 -2.05
N ARG A 41 56.04 -8.95 -0.79
CA ARG A 41 55.24 -9.40 0.37
C ARG A 41 54.04 -8.46 0.51
N LEU A 42 52.82 -8.99 0.51
CA LEU A 42 51.68 -8.28 1.10
C LEU A 42 51.80 -8.41 2.62
N GLN A 43 51.92 -7.26 3.30
CA GLN A 43 51.75 -7.20 4.75
C GLN A 43 50.25 -7.33 5.07
N ALA A 44 49.93 -7.94 6.21
CA ALA A 44 48.57 -7.89 6.73
C ALA A 44 48.26 -6.44 7.16
N ALA A 45 47.56 -5.69 6.29
CA ALA A 45 46.98 -4.42 6.67
C ALA A 45 45.90 -4.66 7.72
N ALA A 46 45.90 -3.86 8.78
CA ALA A 46 44.96 -4.04 9.88
C ALA A 46 43.51 -3.83 9.40
N ILE A 47 42.59 -4.67 9.90
CA ILE A 47 41.15 -4.43 9.76
C ILE A 47 40.84 -3.10 10.45
N SER A 48 40.53 -2.08 9.65
CA SER A 48 40.13 -0.78 10.18
C SER A 48 38.86 -0.96 11.02
N ARG A 49 38.90 -0.51 12.27
CA ARG A 49 37.69 -0.40 13.07
C ARG A 49 36.80 0.65 12.43
N PHE A 50 35.62 0.25 11.97
CA PHE A 50 34.60 1.20 11.53
C PHE A 50 34.37 2.25 12.62
N PRO A 51 34.46 3.56 12.33
CA PRO A 51 34.09 4.57 13.29
C PRO A 51 32.58 4.50 13.52
N ALA A 52 32.16 4.42 14.78
CA ALA A 52 30.76 4.58 15.16
C ALA A 52 30.35 6.05 14.92
N GLY A 53 29.91 6.35 13.70
CA GLY A 53 29.75 7.70 13.18
C GLY A 53 28.31 8.20 13.21
N LEU A 54 27.91 8.77 14.34
CA LEU A 54 26.83 9.76 14.49
C LEU A 54 25.52 9.45 13.73
N ILE A 55 24.55 8.84 14.43
CA ILE A 55 23.14 8.91 14.04
C ILE A 55 22.70 10.38 14.05
N GLY A 56 22.58 10.98 12.87
CA GLY A 56 22.10 12.35 12.70
C GLY A 56 20.58 12.43 12.91
N SER A 57 20.13 12.51 14.15
CA SER A 57 18.74 12.82 14.46
C SER A 57 18.40 14.23 13.97
N LYS A 58 17.46 14.33 13.01
CA LYS A 58 16.74 15.58 12.76
C LYS A 58 15.97 15.95 14.05
N PRO A 59 15.82 17.24 14.39
CA PRO A 59 15.06 17.65 15.57
C PRO A 59 13.59 17.21 15.48
N LEU A 60 12.97 17.03 16.64
CA LEU A 60 11.57 16.61 16.82
C LEU A 60 10.60 17.29 15.84
N LYS A 61 10.07 16.53 14.87
CA LYS A 61 8.82 16.89 14.19
C LYS A 61 7.68 16.69 15.19
N LYS A 62 7.32 17.75 15.92
CA LYS A 62 6.10 17.77 16.72
C LYS A 62 4.90 18.05 15.80
N SER A 63 4.11 17.02 15.53
CA SER A 63 2.73 17.19 15.09
C SER A 63 1.87 17.66 16.27
N ASP A 64 0.74 18.32 16.00
CA ASP A 64 -0.23 18.65 17.06
C ASP A 64 -0.88 17.41 17.69
N LYS A 65 -0.83 16.25 17.03
CA LYS A 65 -1.43 14.98 17.49
C LYS A 65 -0.45 13.97 18.07
N VAL A 66 0.74 13.84 17.48
CA VAL A 66 1.69 12.75 17.73
C VAL A 66 3.13 13.27 17.84
N THR A 67 4.02 12.47 18.41
CA THR A 67 5.43 12.84 18.62
C THR A 67 6.32 11.61 18.47
N TYR A 68 7.39 11.75 17.70
CA TYR A 68 8.35 10.71 17.35
C TYR A 68 9.69 11.35 16.99
N ASP A 69 10.77 10.56 17.06
CA ASP A 69 12.04 10.88 16.41
C ASP A 69 11.97 10.51 14.93
N VAL A 70 12.50 11.35 14.05
CA VAL A 70 12.77 10.98 12.64
C VAL A 70 14.17 10.38 12.55
N LYS A 71 14.26 9.13 12.12
CA LYS A 71 15.50 8.36 11.95
C LYS A 71 15.60 7.82 10.52
N TYR A 72 16.80 7.38 10.14
CA TYR A 72 17.05 6.79 8.83
C TYR A 72 17.86 5.50 8.98
N PHE A 73 17.57 4.53 8.12
CA PHE A 73 18.29 3.27 7.99
C PHE A 73 18.97 3.22 6.61
N THR A 74 20.23 2.79 6.56
CA THR A 74 20.96 2.61 5.31
C THR A 74 20.56 1.26 4.70
N GLN A 75 19.68 1.31 3.73
CA GLN A 75 18.95 0.17 3.18
C GLN A 75 19.54 -0.27 1.83
N THR A 76 19.54 -1.58 1.57
CA THR A 76 20.01 -2.18 0.30
C THR A 76 19.10 -1.78 -0.87
N LEU A 77 19.67 -1.38 -2.00
CA LEU A 77 18.89 -1.05 -3.20
C LEU A 77 18.12 -2.27 -3.74
N ASP A 78 18.77 -3.43 -3.83
CA ASP A 78 18.19 -4.66 -4.36
C ASP A 78 18.49 -5.86 -3.43
N HIS A 79 17.44 -6.47 -2.87
CA HIS A 79 17.55 -7.63 -1.99
C HIS A 79 17.60 -8.98 -2.73
N PHE A 80 17.36 -9.00 -4.05
CA PHE A 80 17.14 -10.24 -4.82
C PHE A 80 18.12 -10.46 -5.97
N ASN A 81 18.93 -9.45 -6.32
CA ASN A 81 19.94 -9.53 -7.38
C ASN A 81 21.35 -9.24 -6.83
N TYR A 82 22.37 -9.47 -7.66
CA TYR A 82 23.77 -9.15 -7.41
C TYR A 82 24.44 -8.36 -8.55
N GLN A 83 23.76 -8.15 -9.69
CA GLN A 83 24.30 -7.40 -10.85
C GLN A 83 23.25 -6.47 -11.50
N PRO A 84 23.52 -5.16 -11.69
CA PRO A 84 24.71 -4.43 -11.22
C PRO A 84 24.86 -4.47 -9.69
N GLN A 85 26.01 -4.04 -9.17
CA GLN A 85 26.43 -4.32 -7.78
C GLN A 85 25.35 -3.95 -6.74
N SER A 86 24.67 -4.95 -6.17
CA SER A 86 23.54 -4.73 -5.24
C SER A 86 23.93 -4.18 -3.87
N TYR A 87 25.21 -3.85 -3.67
CA TYR A 87 25.72 -3.12 -2.51
C TYR A 87 25.44 -1.61 -2.57
N GLU A 88 24.83 -1.11 -3.66
CA GLU A 88 24.22 0.23 -3.67
C GLU A 88 23.16 0.34 -2.56
N THR A 89 23.10 1.50 -1.91
CA THR A 89 22.25 1.74 -0.74
C THR A 89 21.55 3.10 -0.82
N PHE A 90 20.44 3.23 -0.09
CA PHE A 90 19.70 4.48 0.08
C PHE A 90 19.27 4.66 1.53
N GLN A 91 18.84 5.87 1.89
CA GLN A 91 18.35 6.14 3.25
C GLN A 91 16.83 5.94 3.32
N GLN A 92 16.40 4.87 3.96
CA GLN A 92 14.99 4.64 4.29
C GLN A 92 14.65 5.38 5.59
N LYS A 93 13.68 6.30 5.53
CA LYS A 93 13.16 7.02 6.70
C LYS A 93 12.32 6.08 7.57
N TYR A 94 12.43 6.23 8.88
CA TYR A 94 11.49 5.63 9.82
C TYR A 94 11.26 6.57 11.01
N LEU A 95 10.04 6.56 11.52
CA LEU A 95 9.65 7.27 12.75
C LEU A 95 9.79 6.31 13.91
N PHE A 96 10.26 6.81 15.05
CA PHE A 96 10.61 6.01 16.22
C PHE A 96 10.09 6.66 17.49
N ASP A 97 9.43 5.90 18.36
CA ASP A 97 8.94 6.37 19.66
C ASP A 97 9.06 5.28 20.73
N ASP A 98 10.03 5.47 21.63
CA ASP A 98 10.32 4.59 22.77
C ASP A 98 9.80 5.16 24.11
N ARG A 99 9.06 6.27 24.12
CA ARG A 99 8.63 6.98 25.36
C ARG A 99 7.76 6.11 26.28
N HIS A 100 7.13 5.08 25.72
CA HIS A 100 6.33 4.09 26.45
C HIS A 100 6.97 2.69 26.49
N TRP A 101 8.14 2.49 25.89
CA TRP A 101 8.77 1.17 25.79
C TRP A 101 9.30 0.70 27.15
N GLY A 102 8.83 -0.45 27.61
CA GLY A 102 9.31 -1.07 28.86
C GLY A 102 10.74 -1.64 28.77
N GLY A 103 11.31 -1.65 27.57
CA GLY A 103 12.66 -2.13 27.31
C GLY A 103 12.83 -3.64 27.43
N LEU A 104 14.09 -4.05 27.46
CA LEU A 104 14.51 -5.45 27.33
C LEU A 104 13.99 -6.36 28.46
N LYS A 105 14.05 -5.87 29.70
CA LYS A 105 13.80 -6.67 30.90
C LYS A 105 12.32 -7.00 31.12
N SER A 106 11.39 -6.34 30.41
CA SER A 106 9.96 -6.64 30.43
C SER A 106 9.50 -7.50 29.25
N GLY A 107 10.38 -7.84 28.30
CA GLY A 107 9.98 -8.50 27.06
C GLY A 107 9.04 -7.65 26.20
N SER A 108 9.13 -6.32 26.33
CA SER A 108 8.18 -5.38 25.74
C SER A 108 8.15 -5.46 24.21
N PRO A 109 6.95 -5.46 23.59
CA PRO A 109 6.81 -5.61 22.14
C PRO A 109 7.33 -4.40 21.37
N ILE A 110 7.56 -4.62 20.08
CA ILE A 110 7.74 -3.58 19.07
C ILE A 110 6.50 -3.60 18.17
N PHE A 111 5.79 -2.48 18.10
CA PHE A 111 4.67 -2.25 17.21
C PHE A 111 5.17 -1.51 15.97
N VAL A 112 5.02 -2.16 14.82
CA VAL A 112 5.67 -1.75 13.58
C VAL A 112 4.62 -1.47 12.52
N TYR A 113 4.42 -0.21 12.14
CA TYR A 113 3.61 0.14 10.98
C TYR A 113 4.42 -0.10 9.71
N THR A 114 3.93 -0.95 8.81
CA THR A 114 4.48 -1.15 7.47
C THR A 114 3.93 -0.05 6.56
N GLY A 115 4.75 0.99 6.33
CA GLY A 115 4.42 2.12 5.48
C GLY A 115 4.00 1.70 4.08
N ASN A 116 3.15 2.53 3.47
CA ASN A 116 2.47 2.21 2.23
C ASN A 116 2.60 3.39 1.24
N GLU A 117 1.57 3.69 0.45
CA GLU A 117 1.60 4.57 -0.72
C GLU A 117 1.79 6.08 -0.42
N GLY A 118 2.65 6.46 0.54
CA GLY A 118 2.78 7.84 0.98
C GLY A 118 3.91 8.19 1.95
N ASP A 119 3.97 9.48 2.29
CA ASP A 119 4.88 10.04 3.30
C ASP A 119 4.53 9.52 4.70
N ILE A 120 5.51 8.95 5.43
CA ILE A 120 5.22 8.14 6.61
C ILE A 120 4.61 8.93 7.78
N GLU A 121 4.89 10.23 7.87
CA GLU A 121 4.25 11.16 8.80
C GLU A 121 2.72 11.20 8.63
N LEU A 122 2.20 11.15 7.40
CA LEU A 122 0.74 11.16 7.15
C LEU A 122 0.06 9.93 7.77
N PHE A 123 0.70 8.76 7.66
CA PHE A 123 0.20 7.54 8.28
C PHE A 123 0.32 7.59 9.81
N ALA A 124 1.39 8.15 10.38
CA ALA A 124 1.51 8.31 11.83
C ALA A 124 0.47 9.28 12.43
N GLU A 125 0.20 10.40 11.77
CA GLU A 125 -0.82 11.37 12.21
C GLU A 125 -2.27 10.86 12.06
N ASN A 126 -2.47 9.86 11.21
CA ASN A 126 -3.74 9.17 10.96
C ASN A 126 -3.63 7.66 11.24
N THR A 127 -2.89 7.28 12.31
CA THR A 127 -2.88 5.92 12.90
C THR A 127 -2.75 6.02 14.44
N GLY A 128 -3.65 6.80 15.04
CA GLY A 128 -3.62 7.08 16.48
C GLY A 128 -3.74 5.84 17.37
N PHE A 129 -4.42 4.79 16.89
CA PHE A 129 -4.59 3.52 17.62
C PHE A 129 -3.27 2.91 18.12
N LEU A 130 -2.18 3.01 17.34
CA LEU A 130 -0.86 2.48 17.75
C LEU A 130 -0.29 3.24 18.97
N PHE A 131 -0.51 4.54 19.04
CA PHE A 131 -0.09 5.38 20.16
C PHE A 131 -0.97 5.15 21.40
N ASP A 132 -2.29 4.97 21.22
CA ASP A 132 -3.22 4.66 22.31
C ASP A 132 -2.91 3.33 23.01
N ILE A 133 -2.56 2.28 22.26
CA ILE A 133 -2.27 0.96 22.86
C ILE A 133 -0.83 0.80 23.38
N ALA A 134 0.12 1.62 22.91
CA ALA A 134 1.53 1.47 23.30
C ALA A 134 1.80 1.62 24.81
N PRO A 135 1.18 2.55 25.56
CA PRO A 135 1.30 2.61 27.02
C PRO A 135 0.84 1.33 27.74
N TYR A 136 -0.23 0.69 27.26
CA TYR A 136 -0.77 -0.53 27.86
C TYR A 136 0.17 -1.73 27.66
N PHE A 137 0.66 -1.92 26.44
CA PHE A 137 1.61 -2.99 26.11
C PHE A 137 3.06 -2.66 26.48
N LYS A 138 3.34 -1.41 26.90
CA LYS A 138 4.68 -0.83 27.06
C LYS A 138 5.54 -1.00 25.81
N ALA A 139 4.95 -0.71 24.65
CA ALA A 139 5.53 -1.00 23.34
C ALA A 139 6.53 0.08 22.87
N LEU A 140 7.49 -0.33 22.06
CA LEU A 140 8.23 0.55 21.16
C LEU A 140 7.39 0.74 19.89
N ILE A 141 7.21 1.97 19.43
CA ILE A 141 6.52 2.25 18.17
C ILE A 141 7.56 2.54 17.07
N VAL A 142 7.36 1.94 15.90
CA VAL A 142 8.15 2.19 14.69
C VAL A 142 7.20 2.35 13.50
N PHE A 143 7.29 3.45 12.76
CA PHE A 143 6.64 3.57 11.44
C PHE A 143 7.73 3.58 10.38
N MET A 144 7.82 2.55 9.54
CA MET A 144 8.85 2.47 8.48
C MET A 144 8.28 3.00 7.17
N GLU A 145 8.94 3.94 6.52
CA GLU A 145 8.50 4.45 5.22
C GLU A 145 8.76 3.43 4.10
N HIS A 146 7.89 3.42 3.10
CA HIS A 146 8.03 2.55 1.94
C HIS A 146 9.04 3.16 0.94
N ARG A 147 9.91 2.33 0.35
CA ARG A 147 10.82 2.76 -0.72
C ARG A 147 10.04 3.48 -1.84
N TYR A 148 10.63 4.53 -2.41
CA TYR A 148 10.05 5.46 -3.41
C TYR A 148 8.95 6.41 -2.90
N TYR A 149 8.51 6.32 -1.65
CA TYR A 149 7.55 7.26 -1.06
C TYR A 149 8.24 8.22 -0.05
N GLY A 150 7.61 9.36 0.22
CA GLY A 150 8.10 10.39 1.15
C GLY A 150 9.53 10.89 0.86
N GLU A 151 10.43 10.67 1.82
CA GLU A 151 11.89 10.94 1.72
C GLU A 151 12.71 9.69 1.36
N SER A 152 12.11 8.49 1.38
CA SER A 152 12.78 7.19 1.21
C SER A 152 13.03 6.81 -0.25
N ILE A 153 13.68 7.73 -0.97
CA ILE A 153 13.89 7.65 -2.42
C ILE A 153 15.29 7.05 -2.70
N PRO A 154 15.37 5.99 -3.53
CA PRO A 154 16.65 5.47 -4.02
C PRO A 154 17.48 6.47 -4.83
N PHE A 155 18.67 6.05 -5.27
CA PHE A 155 19.61 6.87 -6.05
C PHE A 155 19.94 8.21 -5.36
N CYS A 156 20.42 8.12 -4.12
CA CYS A 156 20.81 9.27 -3.28
C CYS A 156 19.70 10.31 -3.03
N GLY A 157 18.43 9.95 -3.21
CA GLY A 157 17.28 10.84 -2.99
C GLY A 157 16.76 11.55 -4.24
N ASP A 158 17.39 11.39 -5.41
CA ASP A 158 17.01 12.11 -6.61
C ASP A 158 15.77 11.48 -7.29
N LYS A 159 14.60 12.12 -7.09
CA LYS A 159 13.34 11.71 -7.73
C LYS A 159 13.43 11.74 -9.26
N ASN A 160 14.23 12.62 -9.88
CA ASN A 160 14.38 12.67 -11.34
C ASN A 160 15.08 11.43 -11.90
N VAL A 161 15.96 10.80 -11.10
CA VAL A 161 16.62 9.53 -11.44
C VAL A 161 15.73 8.35 -11.05
N ALA A 162 15.20 8.34 -9.82
CA ALA A 162 14.39 7.24 -9.30
C ALA A 162 13.13 6.96 -10.14
N PHE A 163 12.50 8.00 -10.68
CA PHE A 163 11.30 7.90 -11.52
C PHE A 163 11.57 7.99 -13.03
N GLN A 164 12.85 8.01 -13.44
CA GLN A 164 13.23 8.30 -14.83
C GLN A 164 12.68 7.30 -15.86
N ASN A 165 12.73 6.00 -15.56
CA ASN A 165 12.31 4.93 -16.47
C ASN A 165 12.17 3.58 -15.74
N ALA A 166 11.70 2.56 -16.46
CA ALA A 166 11.49 1.21 -15.94
C ALA A 166 12.73 0.53 -15.31
N THR A 167 13.96 0.97 -15.62
CA THR A 167 15.19 0.44 -15.01
C THR A 167 15.40 0.99 -13.60
N THR A 168 15.13 2.28 -13.39
CA THR A 168 15.27 2.92 -12.07
C THR A 168 14.03 2.72 -11.19
N LEU A 169 12.83 2.62 -11.79
CA LEU A 169 11.62 2.18 -11.08
C LEU A 169 11.60 0.67 -10.80
N GLY A 170 12.47 -0.13 -11.43
CA GLY A 170 12.50 -1.59 -11.30
C GLY A 170 12.71 -2.14 -9.89
N TYR A 171 13.24 -1.34 -8.95
CA TYR A 171 13.40 -1.72 -7.54
C TYR A 171 12.20 -1.33 -6.66
N LEU A 172 11.16 -0.71 -7.21
CA LEU A 172 9.87 -0.51 -6.55
C LEU A 172 9.00 -1.75 -6.74
N SER A 173 9.01 -2.64 -5.74
CA SER A 173 8.07 -3.77 -5.65
C SER A 173 7.68 -4.10 -4.21
N THR A 174 6.57 -4.84 -4.07
CA THR A 174 6.10 -5.42 -2.80
C THR A 174 7.17 -6.26 -2.12
N THR A 175 7.82 -7.16 -2.87
CA THR A 175 8.86 -8.05 -2.36
C THR A 175 10.08 -7.28 -1.83
N GLN A 176 10.49 -6.21 -2.52
CA GLN A 176 11.60 -5.35 -2.08
C GLN A 176 11.24 -4.59 -0.81
N ALA A 177 10.04 -4.04 -0.71
CA ALA A 177 9.57 -3.34 0.50
C ALA A 177 9.42 -4.28 1.72
N LEU A 178 8.94 -5.52 1.52
CA LEU A 178 8.91 -6.52 2.60
C LEU A 178 10.32 -6.92 3.07
N ALA A 179 11.29 -7.00 2.15
CA ALA A 179 12.69 -7.26 2.49
C ALA A 179 13.36 -6.07 3.21
N ASP A 180 13.02 -4.82 2.84
CA ASP A 180 13.44 -3.62 3.56
C ASP A 180 13.00 -3.68 5.03
N PHE A 181 11.71 -3.91 5.25
CA PHE A 181 11.10 -3.98 6.57
C PHE A 181 11.71 -5.11 7.41
N ALA A 182 11.97 -6.28 6.82
CA ALA A 182 12.62 -7.38 7.51
C ALA A 182 14.04 -7.01 7.96
N THR A 183 14.81 -6.38 7.07
CA THR A 183 16.19 -5.96 7.33
C THR A 183 16.27 -4.88 8.42
N LEU A 184 15.41 -3.86 8.33
CA LEU A 184 15.34 -2.76 9.31
C LEU A 184 14.92 -3.28 10.70
N ILE A 185 13.88 -4.12 10.79
CA ILE A 185 13.45 -4.71 12.09
C ILE A 185 14.56 -5.57 12.70
N ILE A 186 15.24 -6.39 11.90
CA ILE A 186 16.32 -7.27 12.38
C ILE A 186 17.51 -6.45 12.91
N ASP A 187 17.89 -5.37 12.22
CA ASP A 187 19.02 -4.54 12.64
C ASP A 187 18.67 -3.63 13.83
N LEU A 188 17.50 -2.99 13.80
CA LEU A 188 16.97 -2.21 14.92
C LEU A 188 16.92 -3.05 16.21
N LYS A 189 16.49 -4.32 16.12
CA LYS A 189 16.49 -5.23 17.27
C LYS A 189 17.90 -5.47 17.81
N LYS A 190 18.94 -5.64 16.98
CA LYS A 190 20.34 -5.77 17.45
C LYS A 190 20.84 -4.48 18.09
N ASN A 191 20.61 -3.33 17.45
CA ASN A 191 21.07 -2.03 17.91
C ASN A 191 20.47 -1.63 19.27
N LEU A 192 19.25 -2.11 19.57
CA LEU A 192 18.59 -1.96 20.87
C LEU A 192 18.90 -3.11 21.87
N THR A 193 19.65 -4.14 21.46
CA THR A 193 19.82 -5.43 22.20
C THR A 193 18.47 -6.11 22.54
N ALA A 194 17.50 -5.93 21.65
CA ALA A 194 16.09 -6.28 21.74
C ALA A 194 15.72 -7.54 20.94
N GLU A 195 16.65 -8.43 20.62
CA GLU A 195 16.44 -9.62 19.80
C GLU A 195 15.29 -10.51 20.32
N GLY A 196 15.13 -10.61 21.64
CA GLY A 196 14.03 -11.33 22.30
C GLY A 196 12.66 -10.62 22.29
N SER A 197 12.59 -9.35 21.89
CA SER A 197 11.32 -8.59 21.90
C SER A 197 10.38 -9.08 20.79
N PRO A 198 9.11 -9.37 21.08
CA PRO A 198 8.13 -9.77 20.07
C PRO A 198 7.77 -8.58 19.18
N VAL A 199 7.66 -8.80 17.87
CA VAL A 199 7.26 -7.77 16.90
C VAL A 199 5.85 -8.06 16.39
N VAL A 200 4.99 -7.05 16.38
CA VAL A 200 3.66 -7.11 15.74
C VAL A 200 3.63 -6.04 14.65
N VAL A 201 3.29 -6.45 13.42
CA VAL A 201 3.15 -5.52 12.29
C VAL A 201 1.72 -5.03 12.12
N PHE A 202 1.57 -3.79 11.70
CA PHE A 202 0.28 -3.11 11.52
C PHE A 202 0.28 -2.40 10.17
N GLY A 203 -0.89 -2.26 9.56
CA GLY A 203 -1.04 -1.41 8.39
C GLY A 203 -2.47 -1.26 7.93
N GLY A 204 -2.72 -0.16 7.20
CA GLY A 204 -3.98 0.17 6.57
C GLY A 204 -3.86 0.16 5.04
N SER A 205 -4.93 -0.08 4.28
CA SER A 205 -4.90 -0.09 2.80
C SER A 205 -3.89 -1.15 2.29
N TYR A 206 -3.08 -0.81 1.29
CA TYR A 206 -1.90 -1.54 0.86
C TYR A 206 -0.90 -1.80 2.01
N GLY A 207 -0.79 -0.91 2.99
CA GLY A 207 -0.05 -1.18 4.24
C GLY A 207 -0.59 -2.36 5.03
N GLY A 208 -1.91 -2.58 5.01
CA GLY A 208 -2.54 -3.76 5.60
C GLY A 208 -2.26 -5.03 4.79
N MET A 209 -2.17 -4.91 3.46
CA MET A 209 -1.74 -6.00 2.58
C MET A 209 -0.28 -6.38 2.88
N LEU A 210 0.61 -5.39 2.97
CA LEU A 210 2.00 -5.54 3.40
C LEU A 210 2.10 -6.18 4.79
N ALA A 211 1.33 -5.75 5.79
CA ALA A 211 1.34 -6.36 7.12
C ALA A 211 0.95 -7.86 7.10
N ALA A 212 -0.09 -8.22 6.34
CA ALA A 212 -0.51 -9.61 6.17
C ALA A 212 0.55 -10.45 5.43
N TRP A 213 1.09 -9.93 4.34
CA TRP A 213 2.14 -10.58 3.54
C TRP A 213 3.47 -10.69 4.29
N PHE A 214 3.81 -9.70 5.11
CA PHE A 214 4.99 -9.71 5.98
C PHE A 214 4.89 -10.85 7.01
N ARG A 215 3.74 -11.01 7.68
CA ARG A 215 3.54 -12.14 8.61
C ARG A 215 3.51 -13.50 7.90
N LEU A 216 3.08 -13.55 6.62
CA LEU A 216 3.13 -14.77 5.80
C LEU A 216 4.57 -15.15 5.37
N LYS A 217 5.39 -14.17 4.95
CA LYS A 217 6.74 -14.39 4.38
C LYS A 217 7.86 -14.36 5.42
N TYR A 218 7.73 -13.52 6.46
CA TYR A 218 8.69 -13.32 7.53
C TYR A 218 8.12 -13.67 8.94
N PRO A 219 7.51 -14.87 9.13
CA PRO A 219 6.92 -15.27 10.43
C PRO A 219 7.96 -15.49 11.55
N HIS A 220 9.25 -15.42 11.21
CA HIS A 220 10.38 -15.44 12.14
C HIS A 220 10.81 -14.03 12.61
N VAL A 221 10.35 -12.96 11.94
CA VAL A 221 10.62 -11.55 12.31
C VAL A 221 9.46 -10.99 13.12
N ALA A 222 8.23 -11.07 12.61
CA ALA A 222 7.01 -10.62 13.30
C ALA A 222 6.14 -11.81 13.76
N ILE A 223 5.70 -11.79 15.01
CA ILE A 223 4.91 -12.87 15.64
C ILE A 223 3.42 -12.82 15.25
N GLY A 224 2.94 -11.70 14.70
CA GLY A 224 1.57 -11.50 14.24
C GLY A 224 1.40 -10.20 13.47
N ALA A 225 0.22 -10.02 12.87
CA ALA A 225 -0.15 -8.86 12.07
C ALA A 225 -1.58 -8.36 12.35
N LEU A 226 -1.81 -7.05 12.24
CA LEU A 226 -3.12 -6.43 12.09
C LEU A 226 -3.19 -5.76 10.71
N ALA A 227 -3.97 -6.38 9.82
CA ALA A 227 -4.22 -5.93 8.45
C ALA A 227 -5.59 -5.24 8.41
N SER A 228 -5.62 -3.90 8.45
CA SER A 228 -6.85 -3.13 8.42
C SER A 228 -7.19 -2.70 6.99
N SER A 229 -8.43 -2.93 6.53
CA SER A 229 -8.89 -2.57 5.19
C SER A 229 -7.92 -3.03 4.10
N ALA A 230 -7.52 -4.29 4.16
CA ALA A 230 -6.49 -4.88 3.32
C ALA A 230 -7.14 -5.70 2.19
N PRO A 231 -7.26 -5.18 0.95
CA PRO A 231 -7.94 -5.83 -0.16
C PRO A 231 -7.10 -6.97 -0.80
N ILE A 232 -6.54 -7.88 0.01
CA ILE A 232 -5.68 -8.99 -0.46
C ILE A 232 -6.40 -10.01 -1.37
N LEU A 233 -7.71 -9.88 -1.59
CA LEU A 233 -8.50 -10.68 -2.53
C LEU A 233 -8.86 -9.92 -3.82
N GLN A 234 -8.50 -8.64 -3.96
CA GLN A 234 -8.86 -7.79 -5.12
C GLN A 234 -7.90 -8.01 -6.31
N PHE A 235 -7.65 -9.27 -6.67
CA PHE A 235 -6.71 -9.67 -7.73
C PHE A 235 -7.34 -10.75 -8.61
N ASP A 236 -6.93 -10.81 -9.88
CA ASP A 236 -7.50 -11.73 -10.89
C ASP A 236 -9.05 -11.74 -10.83
N ASP A 237 -9.69 -12.91 -10.86
CA ASP A 237 -11.14 -13.11 -10.72
C ASP A 237 -11.54 -13.63 -9.31
N ILE A 238 -10.70 -13.42 -8.30
CA ILE A 238 -10.90 -13.92 -6.92
C ILE A 238 -12.14 -13.28 -6.25
N VAL A 239 -12.45 -12.04 -6.63
CA VAL A 239 -13.68 -11.31 -6.26
C VAL A 239 -14.25 -10.63 -7.50
N SER A 240 -15.51 -10.18 -7.42
CA SER A 240 -16.11 -9.45 -8.54
C SER A 240 -15.41 -8.09 -8.75
N PRO A 241 -15.06 -7.70 -9.99
CA PRO A 241 -14.52 -6.37 -10.27
C PRO A 241 -15.54 -5.24 -9.97
N TYR A 242 -16.82 -5.58 -9.80
CA TYR A 242 -17.89 -4.66 -9.41
C TYR A 242 -18.04 -4.51 -7.88
N ALA A 243 -17.28 -5.24 -7.06
CA ALA A 243 -17.44 -5.24 -5.60
C ALA A 243 -17.23 -3.84 -5.01
N PHE A 244 -16.18 -3.16 -5.45
CA PHE A 244 -15.82 -1.80 -5.05
C PHE A 244 -16.94 -0.79 -5.36
N SER A 245 -17.36 -0.70 -6.64
CA SER A 245 -18.42 0.21 -7.08
C SER A 245 -19.77 -0.07 -6.42
N ASN A 246 -20.07 -1.34 -6.12
CA ASN A 246 -21.32 -1.76 -5.49
C ASN A 246 -21.40 -1.33 -4.02
N ILE A 247 -20.29 -1.32 -3.29
CA ILE A 247 -20.26 -0.83 -1.91
C ILE A 247 -20.53 0.68 -1.89
N ILE A 248 -19.78 1.47 -2.67
CA ILE A 248 -20.02 2.93 -2.81
C ILE A 248 -21.48 3.22 -3.17
N THR A 249 -22.01 2.49 -4.17
CA THR A 249 -23.42 2.60 -4.62
C THR A 249 -24.40 2.37 -3.47
N LYS A 250 -24.15 1.33 -2.67
CA LYS A 250 -24.96 0.97 -1.50
C LYS A 250 -24.85 2.02 -0.39
N ASP A 251 -23.68 2.62 -0.16
CA ASP A 251 -23.48 3.61 0.90
C ASP A 251 -24.22 4.92 0.59
N PHE A 252 -24.04 5.50 -0.60
CA PHE A 252 -24.83 6.67 -1.03
C PHE A 252 -26.35 6.39 -1.01
N ARG A 253 -26.77 5.18 -1.42
CA ARG A 253 -28.17 4.75 -1.37
C ARG A 253 -28.71 4.53 0.04
N SER A 254 -27.85 4.17 1.00
CA SER A 254 -28.21 4.00 2.41
C SER A 254 -28.51 5.33 3.11
N GLU A 255 -27.87 6.42 2.67
CA GLU A 255 -28.16 7.77 3.15
C GLU A 255 -29.41 8.37 2.47
N SER A 256 -29.54 8.23 1.14
CA SER A 256 -30.76 8.62 0.44
C SER A 256 -30.97 7.93 -0.92
N GLU A 257 -32.15 7.34 -1.09
CA GLU A 257 -32.65 6.78 -2.35
C GLU A 257 -32.88 7.88 -3.42
N ASN A 258 -33.04 9.16 -3.04
CA ASN A 258 -33.09 10.28 -3.99
C ASN A 258 -31.68 10.72 -4.41
N CYS A 259 -30.74 10.82 -3.46
CA CYS A 259 -29.33 11.05 -3.73
C CYS A 259 -28.75 10.03 -4.71
N TYR A 260 -28.97 8.73 -4.44
CA TYR A 260 -28.67 7.62 -5.35
C TYR A 260 -29.20 7.83 -6.78
N LYS A 261 -30.49 8.20 -6.92
CA LYS A 261 -31.13 8.46 -8.22
C LYS A 261 -30.55 9.69 -8.93
N ILE A 262 -30.22 10.75 -8.21
CA ILE A 262 -29.60 11.95 -8.79
C ILE A 262 -28.20 11.63 -9.31
N LEU A 263 -27.37 10.97 -8.51
CA LEU A 263 -26.01 10.58 -8.91
C LEU A 263 -26.04 9.67 -10.14
N LYS A 264 -26.83 8.59 -10.11
CA LYS A 264 -26.92 7.62 -11.21
C LYS A 264 -27.40 8.22 -12.54
N ASN A 265 -28.37 9.13 -12.51
CA ASN A 265 -28.89 9.77 -13.72
C ASN A 265 -28.02 10.95 -14.21
N SER A 266 -27.03 11.39 -13.43
CA SER A 266 -26.27 12.62 -13.71
C SER A 266 -25.39 12.53 -14.95
N TRP A 267 -24.72 11.41 -15.18
CA TRP A 267 -23.79 11.20 -16.30
C TRP A 267 -24.49 11.30 -17.64
N ASP A 268 -25.68 10.70 -17.70
CA ASP A 268 -26.52 10.70 -18.88
C ASP A 268 -27.07 12.12 -19.14
N ALA A 269 -27.41 12.87 -18.09
CA ALA A 269 -27.76 14.29 -18.19
C ALA A 269 -26.57 15.17 -18.61
N LEU A 270 -25.37 14.91 -18.09
CA LEU A 270 -24.11 15.62 -18.39
C LEU A 270 -23.79 15.56 -19.88
N TYR A 271 -23.70 14.35 -20.45
CA TYR A 271 -23.40 14.18 -21.87
C TYR A 271 -24.54 14.61 -22.80
N LYS A 272 -25.81 14.44 -22.40
CA LYS A 272 -26.96 14.98 -23.16
C LYS A 272 -26.98 16.51 -23.17
N THR A 273 -26.58 17.14 -22.07
CA THR A 273 -26.45 18.61 -21.98
C THR A 273 -25.28 19.11 -22.81
N ALA A 274 -24.09 18.50 -22.69
CA ALA A 274 -22.90 18.90 -23.44
C ALA A 274 -23.12 18.93 -24.96
N LYS A 275 -23.92 18.00 -25.50
CA LYS A 275 -24.27 17.90 -26.93
C LYS A 275 -25.27 18.99 -27.41
N GLN A 276 -25.84 19.79 -26.52
CA GLN A 276 -26.76 20.89 -26.89
C GLN A 276 -25.98 22.18 -27.21
N ARG A 277 -26.53 23.02 -28.09
CA ARG A 277 -25.96 24.34 -28.39
C ARG A 277 -25.97 25.22 -27.13
N GLY A 278 -24.79 25.65 -26.68
CA GLY A 278 -24.62 26.36 -25.40
C GLY A 278 -24.49 25.44 -24.17
N GLY A 279 -24.49 24.11 -24.38
CA GLY A 279 -24.52 23.10 -23.33
C GLY A 279 -23.26 23.10 -22.46
N VAL A 280 -22.08 23.16 -23.08
CA VAL A 280 -20.80 23.26 -22.36
C VAL A 280 -20.79 24.50 -21.47
N GLN A 281 -21.22 25.65 -21.98
CA GLN A 281 -21.27 26.90 -21.21
C GLN A 281 -22.32 26.88 -20.09
N LYS A 282 -23.42 26.11 -20.25
CA LYS A 282 -24.33 25.79 -19.13
C LYS A 282 -23.57 25.00 -18.06
N LEU A 283 -22.83 23.94 -18.42
CA LEU A 283 -22.08 23.12 -17.47
C LEU A 283 -21.00 23.93 -16.73
N THR A 284 -20.19 24.71 -17.44
CA THR A 284 -19.19 25.63 -16.84
C THR A 284 -19.85 26.55 -15.80
N LYS A 285 -21.03 27.10 -16.11
CA LYS A 285 -21.77 27.98 -15.20
C LYS A 285 -22.37 27.21 -14.02
N SER A 286 -23.01 26.06 -14.26
CA SER A 286 -23.68 25.26 -13.22
C SER A 286 -22.71 24.70 -12.18
N PHE A 287 -21.50 24.32 -12.59
CA PHE A 287 -20.45 23.84 -11.68
C PHE A 287 -19.49 24.95 -11.20
N HIS A 288 -19.73 26.22 -11.55
CA HIS A 288 -18.86 27.35 -11.20
C HIS A 288 -17.38 27.10 -11.58
N ILE A 289 -17.12 26.54 -12.76
CA ILE A 289 -15.77 26.19 -13.21
C ILE A 289 -15.01 27.44 -13.66
N CYS A 290 -13.73 27.54 -13.30
CA CYS A 290 -12.88 28.66 -13.69
C CYS A 290 -12.70 28.71 -15.22
N LYS A 291 -12.74 29.93 -15.79
CA LYS A 291 -12.77 30.12 -17.25
C LYS A 291 -11.42 29.80 -17.90
N GLY A 292 -11.47 29.08 -19.03
CA GLY A 292 -10.32 28.88 -19.92
C GLY A 292 -9.34 27.78 -19.50
N LEU A 293 -9.63 27.01 -18.46
CA LEU A 293 -8.76 25.91 -17.99
C LEU A 293 -8.85 24.65 -18.86
N VAL A 294 -10.06 24.31 -19.32
CA VAL A 294 -10.33 23.08 -20.09
C VAL A 294 -10.98 23.47 -21.42
N PRO A 295 -10.50 22.94 -22.57
CA PRO A 295 -11.19 23.10 -23.85
C PRO A 295 -12.62 22.54 -23.82
N ASP A 296 -13.54 23.20 -24.50
CA ASP A 296 -14.98 22.86 -24.52
C ASP A 296 -15.28 21.39 -24.88
N GLU A 297 -14.43 20.77 -25.71
CA GLU A 297 -14.50 19.37 -26.11
C GLU A 297 -14.27 18.38 -24.95
N TYR A 298 -13.31 18.69 -24.07
CA TYR A 298 -12.89 17.80 -22.98
C TYR A 298 -13.61 18.09 -21.67
N LEU A 299 -14.19 19.28 -21.50
CA LEU A 299 -14.90 19.66 -20.26
C LEU A 299 -15.91 18.59 -19.76
N PRO A 300 -16.71 17.91 -20.60
CA PRO A 300 -17.66 16.89 -20.11
C PRO A 300 -16.99 15.65 -19.51
N SER A 301 -15.87 15.17 -20.07
CA SER A 301 -15.12 14.04 -19.50
C SER A 301 -14.28 14.46 -18.30
N THR A 302 -13.73 15.67 -18.28
CA THR A 302 -13.05 16.22 -17.11
C THR A 302 -14.03 16.37 -15.93
N ILE A 303 -15.24 16.91 -16.15
CA ILE A 303 -16.30 16.97 -15.12
C ILE A 303 -16.71 15.58 -14.64
N LYS A 304 -16.88 14.60 -15.55
CA LYS A 304 -17.19 13.21 -15.16
C LYS A 304 -16.14 12.69 -14.18
N ASN A 305 -14.86 12.69 -14.59
CA ASN A 305 -13.78 12.10 -13.80
C ASN A 305 -13.60 12.83 -12.46
N TRP A 306 -13.76 14.16 -12.43
CA TRP A 306 -13.73 14.98 -11.22
C TRP A 306 -14.85 14.61 -10.22
N ILE A 307 -16.09 14.44 -10.68
CA ILE A 307 -17.19 13.98 -9.82
C ILE A 307 -16.92 12.55 -9.34
N GLU A 308 -16.58 11.62 -10.24
CA GLU A 308 -16.33 10.21 -9.89
C GLU A 308 -15.24 10.04 -8.84
N TYR A 309 -14.12 10.76 -8.99
CA TYR A 309 -13.02 10.78 -8.03
C TYR A 309 -13.50 11.17 -6.62
N SER A 310 -14.27 12.25 -6.51
CA SER A 310 -14.79 12.70 -5.21
C SER A 310 -15.75 11.70 -4.55
N LEU A 311 -16.61 11.02 -5.32
CA LEU A 311 -17.52 10.00 -4.80
C LEU A 311 -16.77 8.79 -4.24
N ILE A 312 -15.68 8.39 -4.91
CA ILE A 312 -14.79 7.31 -4.47
C ILE A 312 -14.06 7.71 -3.17
N TYR A 313 -13.43 8.89 -3.16
CA TYR A 313 -12.64 9.35 -2.02
C TYR A 313 -13.49 9.62 -0.77
N VAL A 314 -14.71 10.15 -0.95
CA VAL A 314 -15.69 10.32 0.14
C VAL A 314 -16.14 8.99 0.74
N ALA A 315 -16.40 7.96 -0.07
CA ALA A 315 -16.75 6.64 0.46
C ALA A 315 -15.57 5.98 1.21
N MET A 316 -14.34 6.10 0.68
CA MET A 316 -13.12 5.63 1.36
C MET A 316 -12.80 6.38 2.66
N THR A 317 -13.46 7.51 2.94
CA THR A 317 -13.22 8.34 4.12
C THR A 317 -14.51 8.76 4.84
N ASP A 318 -15.55 7.90 4.83
CA ASP A 318 -16.85 8.17 5.47
C ASP A 318 -16.83 8.11 7.01
N TYR A 319 -15.84 8.77 7.61
CA TYR A 319 -15.51 8.74 9.04
C TYR A 319 -16.54 9.53 9.86
N PRO A 320 -16.78 9.19 11.15
CA PRO A 320 -17.83 9.80 11.97
C PRO A 320 -17.43 11.19 12.48
N THR A 321 -16.14 11.50 12.41
CA THR A 321 -15.47 12.74 12.83
C THR A 321 -14.81 13.39 11.62
N ALA A 322 -14.64 14.71 11.65
CA ALA A 322 -13.89 15.41 10.62
C ALA A 322 -12.44 14.89 10.52
N SER A 323 -11.91 14.79 9.30
CA SER A 323 -10.58 14.23 9.03
C SER A 323 -9.80 15.07 8.01
N LYS A 324 -8.51 14.77 7.86
CA LYS A 324 -7.60 15.40 6.89
C LYS A 324 -6.65 14.38 6.27
N PHE A 325 -7.14 13.16 6.01
CA PHE A 325 -6.30 12.04 5.56
C PHE A 325 -6.02 12.10 4.05
N LEU A 326 -7.06 12.06 3.22
CA LEU A 326 -6.94 12.27 1.76
C LEU A 326 -7.30 13.72 1.36
N SER A 327 -8.28 14.30 2.05
CA SER A 327 -8.71 15.70 1.90
C SER A 327 -9.34 16.18 3.22
N PRO A 328 -9.37 17.48 3.54
CA PRO A 328 -10.08 18.00 4.72
C PRO A 328 -11.60 17.81 4.58
N LEU A 329 -12.16 16.83 5.28
CA LEU A 329 -13.58 16.43 5.16
C LEU A 329 -14.35 16.53 6.49
N PRO A 330 -15.67 16.80 6.45
CA PRO A 330 -16.52 16.77 7.63
C PRO A 330 -16.77 15.32 8.10
N GLY A 331 -17.38 15.15 9.28
CA GLY A 331 -17.89 13.84 9.70
C GLY A 331 -19.12 13.41 8.87
N TYR A 332 -19.16 12.14 8.50
CA TYR A 332 -20.12 11.50 7.58
C TYR A 332 -20.21 12.19 6.20
N PRO A 333 -19.11 12.32 5.45
CA PRO A 333 -19.07 13.03 4.17
C PRO A 333 -19.99 12.43 3.09
N VAL A 334 -20.25 11.12 3.06
CA VAL A 334 -21.24 10.51 2.13
C VAL A 334 -22.62 11.09 2.42
N LYS A 335 -23.00 11.13 3.70
CA LYS A 335 -24.25 11.73 4.15
C LYS A 335 -24.31 13.21 3.85
N LYS A 336 -23.22 13.96 4.04
CA LYS A 336 -23.17 15.41 3.74
C LYS A 336 -23.34 15.70 2.25
N MET A 337 -22.78 14.88 1.36
CA MET A 337 -23.07 14.97 -0.08
C MET A 337 -24.55 14.72 -0.38
N CYS A 338 -25.18 13.71 0.23
CA CYS A 338 -26.60 13.45 0.02
C CYS A 338 -27.52 14.52 0.62
N GLU A 339 -27.22 15.06 1.81
CA GLU A 339 -27.91 16.24 2.37
C GLU A 339 -27.85 17.44 1.42
N ALA A 340 -26.69 17.67 0.78
CA ALA A 340 -26.52 18.76 -0.20
C ALA A 340 -27.25 18.51 -1.52
N ILE A 341 -27.33 17.25 -1.99
CA ILE A 341 -28.08 16.86 -3.19
C ILE A 341 -29.59 16.97 -2.96
N ASP A 342 -30.09 16.55 -1.79
CA ASP A 342 -31.52 16.52 -1.50
C ASP A 342 -32.08 17.90 -1.13
N ASN A 343 -31.22 18.81 -0.63
CA ASN A 343 -31.59 20.17 -0.21
C ASN A 343 -32.54 20.89 -1.20
N PRO A 344 -33.77 21.25 -0.78
CA PRO A 344 -34.73 21.91 -1.65
C PRO A 344 -34.30 23.32 -2.11
N THR A 345 -33.37 23.99 -1.42
CA THR A 345 -32.86 25.30 -1.83
C THR A 345 -31.69 25.24 -2.81
N ALA A 346 -31.11 24.06 -3.07
CA ALA A 346 -30.00 23.88 -4.02
C ALA A 346 -30.42 24.01 -5.50
N GLY A 347 -31.69 24.27 -5.78
CA GLY A 347 -32.25 24.37 -7.13
C GLY A 347 -32.89 23.08 -7.63
N SER A 348 -33.69 23.19 -8.69
CA SER A 348 -34.40 22.06 -9.31
C SER A 348 -33.57 21.33 -10.38
N ASP A 349 -32.53 21.96 -10.93
CA ASP A 349 -31.65 21.38 -11.94
C ASP A 349 -30.62 20.43 -11.33
N ILE A 350 -30.38 19.30 -12.01
CA ILE A 350 -29.50 18.22 -11.55
C ILE A 350 -28.06 18.68 -11.29
N PHE A 351 -27.53 19.63 -12.08
CA PHE A 351 -26.16 20.09 -11.92
C PHE A 351 -25.99 21.01 -10.71
N ALA A 352 -27.04 21.73 -10.30
CA ALA A 352 -27.01 22.55 -9.10
C ALA A 352 -26.99 21.71 -7.81
N ARG A 353 -27.71 20.58 -7.80
CA ARG A 353 -27.65 19.56 -6.74
C ARG A 353 -26.26 18.90 -6.65
N LEU A 354 -25.68 18.54 -7.80
CA LEU A 354 -24.31 18.01 -7.85
C LEU A 354 -23.27 19.03 -7.40
N TYR A 355 -23.39 20.30 -7.81
CA TYR A 355 -22.53 21.38 -7.32
C TYR A 355 -22.59 21.48 -5.78
N GLY A 356 -23.78 21.28 -5.18
CA GLY A 356 -23.93 21.12 -3.73
C GLY A 356 -23.04 20.02 -3.14
N ALA A 357 -23.09 18.79 -3.69
CA ALA A 357 -22.20 17.70 -3.26
C ALA A 357 -20.71 18.00 -3.49
N MET A 358 -20.35 18.58 -4.64
CA MET A 358 -18.95 18.87 -4.97
C MET A 358 -18.32 19.88 -4.02
N ASN A 359 -19.09 20.82 -3.46
CA ASN A 359 -18.59 21.71 -2.40
C ASN A 359 -18.22 20.97 -1.10
N VAL A 360 -18.85 19.82 -0.80
CA VAL A 360 -18.53 19.01 0.41
C VAL A 360 -17.12 18.42 0.32
N TYR A 361 -16.62 18.11 -0.88
CA TYR A 361 -15.26 17.61 -1.09
C TYR A 361 -14.28 18.74 -1.47
N TYR A 362 -14.56 19.46 -2.57
CA TYR A 362 -13.63 20.42 -3.15
C TYR A 362 -13.67 21.82 -2.54
N ASN A 363 -14.61 22.12 -1.62
CA ASN A 363 -14.74 23.45 -1.00
C ASN A 363 -15.13 23.40 0.48
N ASN A 364 -14.69 22.37 1.23
CA ASN A 364 -15.07 22.21 2.64
C ASN A 364 -14.55 23.36 3.55
N SER A 365 -13.55 24.15 3.11
CA SER A 365 -13.12 25.36 3.81
C SER A 365 -13.93 26.62 3.44
N GLY A 366 -14.61 26.63 2.29
CA GLY A 366 -15.35 27.78 1.76
C GLY A 366 -14.52 28.78 0.95
N ASP A 367 -13.21 28.59 0.80
CA ASP A 367 -12.31 29.55 0.14
C ASP A 367 -12.34 29.50 -1.40
N VAL A 368 -12.86 28.40 -1.98
CA VAL A 368 -12.78 28.14 -3.43
C VAL A 368 -13.85 28.92 -4.18
N LYS A 369 -13.40 29.91 -4.97
CA LYS A 369 -14.28 30.86 -5.70
C LYS A 369 -14.80 30.32 -7.03
N CYS A 370 -14.04 29.42 -7.65
CA CYS A 370 -14.42 28.64 -8.82
C CYS A 370 -13.61 27.34 -8.83
N PHE A 371 -14.15 26.27 -9.41
CA PHE A 371 -13.46 24.98 -9.44
C PHE A 371 -12.52 24.86 -10.65
N ASP A 372 -11.35 24.28 -10.41
CA ASP A 372 -10.50 23.68 -11.43
C ASP A 372 -10.76 22.17 -11.45
N PRO A 373 -11.48 21.64 -12.45
CA PRO A 373 -11.75 20.22 -12.53
C PRO A 373 -10.56 19.43 -13.08
N THR A 374 -9.42 20.06 -13.43
CA THR A 374 -8.20 19.35 -13.86
C THR A 374 -7.39 18.83 -12.67
N THR A 375 -7.61 19.33 -11.45
CA THR A 375 -6.85 18.93 -10.25
C THR A 375 -7.45 17.73 -9.51
N TYR A 376 -8.31 16.91 -10.14
CA TYR A 376 -8.59 15.59 -9.54
C TYR A 376 -7.31 14.76 -9.55
N GLY A 377 -7.05 14.01 -8.47
CA GLY A 377 -5.82 13.23 -8.34
C GLY A 377 -4.59 13.99 -7.85
N THR A 378 -4.57 15.33 -7.78
CA THR A 378 -3.41 16.05 -7.20
C THR A 378 -3.27 15.84 -5.69
N ASP A 379 -4.39 15.51 -5.03
CA ASP A 379 -4.45 15.20 -3.60
C ASP A 379 -4.17 13.71 -3.32
N ALA A 380 -3.97 12.88 -4.36
CA ALA A 380 -3.72 11.46 -4.20
C ALA A 380 -2.30 11.22 -3.67
N ILE A 381 -2.18 10.34 -2.68
CA ILE A 381 -0.90 10.07 -2.03
C ILE A 381 -0.02 9.24 -2.98
N GLY A 382 1.21 9.70 -3.24
CA GLY A 382 2.24 8.90 -3.91
C GLY A 382 1.98 8.51 -5.37
N THR A 383 1.18 9.30 -6.11
CA THR A 383 0.70 9.04 -7.48
C THR A 383 1.65 8.26 -8.38
N ASP A 384 2.86 8.77 -8.59
CA ASP A 384 3.76 8.30 -9.64
C ASP A 384 4.36 6.93 -9.32
N ALA A 385 4.55 6.66 -8.02
CA ALA A 385 5.02 5.38 -7.49
C ALA A 385 3.88 4.36 -7.45
N TRP A 386 2.69 4.76 -7.02
CA TRP A 386 1.52 3.88 -7.00
C TRP A 386 1.11 3.46 -8.42
N SER A 387 1.09 4.41 -9.36
CA SER A 387 0.86 4.18 -10.79
C SER A 387 1.83 3.15 -11.37
N TRP A 388 3.13 3.23 -11.06
CA TRP A 388 4.09 2.20 -11.44
C TRP A 388 3.77 0.83 -10.81
N GLN A 389 3.42 0.78 -9.51
CA GLN A 389 3.09 -0.49 -8.86
C GLN A 389 1.84 -1.13 -9.47
N SER A 390 0.78 -0.36 -9.75
CA SER A 390 -0.39 -0.86 -10.47
C SER A 390 -0.07 -1.32 -11.90
N CYS A 391 0.83 -0.63 -12.59
CA CYS A 391 1.32 -1.04 -13.91
C CYS A 391 2.33 -2.22 -13.91
N THR A 392 2.64 -2.82 -12.76
CA THR A 392 3.62 -3.92 -12.69
C THR A 392 3.14 -5.15 -11.91
N GLU A 393 2.55 -4.97 -10.72
CA GLU A 393 2.11 -6.08 -9.86
C GLU A 393 0.78 -5.81 -9.12
N LEU A 394 0.52 -4.57 -8.66
CA LEU A 394 -0.67 -4.18 -7.89
C LEU A 394 -1.86 -3.87 -8.82
N ILE A 395 -2.12 -4.80 -9.73
CA ILE A 395 -3.19 -4.75 -10.73
C ILE A 395 -4.48 -5.15 -10.01
N LEU A 396 -5.33 -4.17 -9.71
CA LEU A 396 -6.54 -4.32 -8.90
C LEU A 396 -7.79 -4.21 -9.80
N PRO A 397 -8.40 -5.33 -10.24
CA PRO A 397 -9.52 -5.30 -11.18
C PRO A 397 -10.73 -4.57 -10.60
N ASN A 398 -11.15 -3.49 -11.28
CA ASN A 398 -12.26 -2.64 -10.87
C ASN A 398 -13.10 -2.23 -12.08
N GLY A 399 -14.41 -2.14 -11.89
CA GLY A 399 -15.37 -1.69 -12.89
C GLY A 399 -16.73 -1.39 -12.27
N ALA A 400 -17.71 -1.04 -13.10
CA ALA A 400 -19.07 -0.70 -12.69
C ALA A 400 -20.12 -1.38 -13.59
N ASN A 401 -21.11 -2.03 -12.97
CA ASN A 401 -22.22 -2.68 -13.69
C ASN A 401 -23.28 -1.67 -14.17
N ASN A 402 -24.19 -2.14 -15.01
CA ASN A 402 -25.33 -1.39 -15.53
C ASN A 402 -26.62 -1.50 -14.69
N GLU A 403 -26.68 -2.40 -13.71
CA GLU A 403 -27.90 -2.70 -12.95
C GLU A 403 -28.11 -1.71 -11.81
N GLU A 404 -27.24 -1.73 -10.79
CA GLU A 404 -27.41 -0.97 -9.55
C GLU A 404 -26.43 0.20 -9.43
N SER A 405 -25.23 0.12 -10.01
CA SER A 405 -24.17 1.16 -9.92
C SER A 405 -24.64 2.62 -9.98
N ILE A 406 -24.08 3.49 -9.12
CA ILE A 406 -24.16 4.96 -9.30
C ILE A 406 -23.23 5.47 -10.40
N PHE A 407 -22.17 4.73 -10.74
CA PHE A 407 -21.17 5.09 -11.76
C PHE A 407 -21.58 4.61 -13.15
N PRO A 408 -21.13 5.26 -14.25
CA PRO A 408 -21.28 4.76 -15.61
C PRO A 408 -20.72 3.36 -15.78
N VAL A 409 -21.29 2.59 -16.71
CA VAL A 409 -20.88 1.20 -16.98
C VAL A 409 -19.42 1.14 -17.42
N SER A 410 -18.62 0.31 -16.73
CA SER A 410 -17.24 0.03 -17.10
C SER A 410 -16.91 -1.44 -16.83
N THR A 411 -16.45 -2.14 -17.87
CA THR A 411 -15.97 -3.52 -17.77
C THR A 411 -14.46 -3.49 -17.66
N TYR A 412 -13.90 -4.10 -16.63
CA TYR A 412 -12.45 -4.26 -16.51
C TYR A 412 -11.91 -5.11 -17.67
N ASN A 413 -10.86 -4.63 -18.35
CA ASN A 413 -10.17 -5.34 -19.43
C ASN A 413 -8.66 -5.22 -19.24
N TYR A 414 -8.01 -6.34 -18.91
CA TYR A 414 -6.56 -6.42 -18.76
C TYR A 414 -5.78 -6.03 -20.03
N THR A 415 -6.38 -6.18 -21.21
CA THR A 415 -5.72 -5.80 -22.48
C THR A 415 -5.52 -4.30 -22.58
N ASP A 416 -6.50 -3.52 -22.11
CA ASP A 416 -6.47 -2.05 -22.18
C ASP A 416 -5.54 -1.51 -21.08
N GLU A 417 -5.58 -2.10 -19.87
CA GLU A 417 -4.63 -1.85 -18.78
C GLU A 417 -3.18 -2.10 -19.23
N ALA A 418 -2.91 -3.26 -19.83
CA ALA A 418 -1.59 -3.63 -20.33
C ALA A 418 -1.12 -2.74 -21.49
N ALA A 419 -2.04 -2.21 -22.30
CA ALA A 419 -1.72 -1.23 -23.33
C ALA A 419 -1.34 0.13 -22.73
N GLY A 420 -2.12 0.65 -21.78
CA GLY A 420 -1.84 1.91 -21.09
C GLY A 420 -0.48 1.88 -20.36
N CYS A 421 -0.22 0.83 -19.59
CA CYS A 421 1.07 0.64 -18.93
C CYS A 421 2.25 0.47 -19.90
N LYS A 422 2.00 -0.08 -21.09
CA LYS A 422 3.00 -0.18 -22.16
C LYS A 422 3.29 1.18 -22.82
N GLU A 423 2.29 2.06 -22.90
CA GLU A 423 2.46 3.44 -23.36
C GLU A 423 3.18 4.31 -22.32
N THR A 424 2.72 4.30 -21.06
CA THR A 424 3.27 5.15 -19.98
C THR A 424 4.68 4.75 -19.54
N TYR A 425 4.94 3.45 -19.36
CA TYR A 425 6.16 2.96 -18.70
C TYR A 425 7.00 2.01 -19.58
N ASN A 426 6.57 1.69 -20.80
CA ASN A 426 7.20 0.70 -21.69
C ASN A 426 7.27 -0.74 -21.11
N VAL A 427 6.58 -1.03 -20.01
CA VAL A 427 6.49 -2.38 -19.41
C VAL A 427 5.24 -3.13 -19.88
N THR A 428 5.22 -4.44 -19.66
CA THR A 428 3.97 -5.21 -19.67
C THR A 428 3.69 -5.60 -18.21
N PRO A 429 2.49 -5.31 -17.66
CA PRO A 429 2.16 -5.70 -16.29
C PRO A 429 2.26 -7.22 -16.10
N ARG A 430 2.50 -7.66 -14.86
CA ARG A 430 2.58 -9.09 -14.52
C ARG A 430 1.32 -9.50 -13.78
N GLN A 431 0.21 -9.69 -14.51
CA GLN A 431 -1.13 -9.93 -13.95
C GLN A 431 -1.14 -10.84 -12.71
N HIS A 432 -0.49 -12.00 -12.80
CA HIS A 432 -0.50 -13.01 -11.75
C HIS A 432 0.68 -12.91 -10.75
N ALA A 433 1.40 -11.78 -10.66
CA ALA A 433 2.56 -11.66 -9.78
C ALA A 433 2.17 -11.81 -8.30
N ILE A 434 1.21 -11.00 -7.83
CA ILE A 434 0.71 -11.04 -6.45
C ILE A 434 0.03 -12.38 -6.15
N THR A 435 -0.73 -12.93 -7.10
CA THR A 435 -1.41 -14.21 -6.92
C THR A 435 -0.44 -15.39 -6.89
N THR A 436 0.65 -15.35 -7.66
CA THR A 436 1.76 -16.32 -7.57
C THR A 436 2.51 -16.20 -6.24
N GLU A 437 2.86 -14.98 -5.83
CA GLU A 437 3.74 -14.75 -4.68
C GLU A 437 3.03 -14.96 -3.32
N TYR A 438 1.76 -14.56 -3.19
CA TYR A 438 1.05 -14.51 -1.90
C TYR A 438 -0.14 -15.47 -1.74
N GLY A 439 -0.48 -16.29 -2.75
CA GLY A 439 -1.34 -17.48 -2.58
C GLY A 439 -2.55 -17.62 -3.51
N GLY A 440 -2.84 -16.62 -4.35
CA GLY A 440 -3.74 -16.71 -5.50
C GLY A 440 -5.18 -17.08 -5.21
N HIS A 441 -5.86 -17.71 -6.17
CA HIS A 441 -7.31 -17.99 -6.11
C HIS A 441 -7.75 -18.80 -4.89
N ASP A 442 -6.85 -19.57 -4.29
CA ASP A 442 -7.11 -20.28 -3.04
C ASP A 442 -6.25 -19.77 -1.88
N VAL A 443 -6.02 -18.45 -1.85
CA VAL A 443 -5.45 -17.72 -0.72
C VAL A 443 -6.16 -18.04 0.59
N ARG A 444 -7.46 -18.39 0.56
CA ARG A 444 -8.19 -18.89 1.74
C ARG A 444 -7.67 -20.24 2.24
N ARG A 445 -7.34 -21.22 1.39
CA ARG A 445 -6.63 -22.46 1.79
C ARG A 445 -5.17 -22.20 2.15
N VAL A 446 -4.47 -21.33 1.42
CA VAL A 446 -3.06 -21.00 1.68
C VAL A 446 -2.90 -20.37 3.07
N LEU A 447 -3.68 -19.32 3.37
CA LEU A 447 -3.70 -18.71 4.70
C LEU A 447 -4.03 -19.76 5.78
N LYS A 448 -5.10 -20.57 5.61
CA LYS A 448 -5.46 -21.62 6.58
C LYS A 448 -4.37 -22.67 6.85
N ARG A 449 -3.44 -22.89 5.91
CA ARG A 449 -2.38 -23.91 6.02
C ARG A 449 -1.03 -23.35 6.44
N PHE A 450 -0.72 -22.11 6.07
CA PHE A 450 0.63 -21.55 6.17
C PHE A 450 0.71 -20.20 6.90
N ALA A 451 -0.41 -19.49 7.06
CA ALA A 451 -0.46 -18.26 7.85
C ALA A 451 -0.94 -18.53 9.29
N SER A 452 -0.58 -17.64 10.21
CA SER A 452 -1.05 -17.63 11.59
C SER A 452 -0.88 -16.26 12.21
N ASN A 453 -1.68 -15.96 13.22
CA ASN A 453 -1.66 -14.72 14.00
C ASN A 453 -1.88 -13.47 13.13
N ILE A 454 -2.92 -13.48 12.28
CA ILE A 454 -3.33 -12.31 11.49
C ILE A 454 -4.76 -11.92 11.89
N ILE A 455 -4.94 -10.66 12.25
CA ILE A 455 -6.25 -10.02 12.40
C ILE A 455 -6.52 -9.23 11.12
N PHE A 456 -7.58 -9.59 10.40
CA PHE A 456 -8.10 -8.83 9.27
C PHE A 456 -9.25 -7.96 9.75
N PHE A 457 -9.08 -6.64 9.80
CA PHE A 457 -10.20 -5.71 10.07
C PHE A 457 -10.79 -5.19 8.75
N ASN A 458 -12.12 -5.12 8.63
CA ASN A 458 -12.80 -4.41 7.55
C ASN A 458 -14.07 -3.70 8.05
N GLY A 459 -14.30 -2.45 7.64
CA GLY A 459 -15.60 -1.80 7.73
C GLY A 459 -16.49 -2.17 6.54
N LEU A 460 -17.82 -2.24 6.69
CA LEU A 460 -18.73 -2.59 5.56
C LEU A 460 -19.24 -1.41 4.72
N ARG A 461 -18.79 -0.18 5.02
CA ARG A 461 -18.87 1.04 4.17
C ARG A 461 -17.54 1.36 3.48
N ASP A 462 -16.49 0.59 3.79
CA ASP A 462 -15.21 0.66 3.09
C ASP A 462 -15.34 -0.06 1.74
N PRO A 463 -15.18 0.61 0.60
CA PRO A 463 -15.34 -0.05 -0.69
C PRO A 463 -14.23 -1.08 -0.97
N TRP A 464 -13.06 -0.98 -0.30
CA TRP A 464 -12.02 -2.01 -0.36
C TRP A 464 -12.37 -3.29 0.41
N SER A 465 -13.39 -3.26 1.29
CA SER A 465 -13.85 -4.45 2.01
C SER A 465 -14.39 -5.56 1.09
N GLY A 466 -14.77 -5.21 -0.15
CA GLY A 466 -15.11 -6.17 -1.20
C GLY A 466 -13.96 -7.14 -1.56
N GLY A 467 -12.73 -6.65 -1.47
CA GLY A 467 -11.49 -7.44 -1.58
C GLY A 467 -10.95 -7.96 -0.24
N GLY A 468 -11.67 -7.76 0.86
CA GLY A 468 -11.22 -8.05 2.22
C GLY A 468 -11.52 -9.47 2.72
N VAL A 469 -10.79 -9.92 3.75
CA VAL A 469 -11.08 -11.19 4.46
C VAL A 469 -12.18 -10.96 5.49
N LEU A 470 -13.44 -11.09 5.06
CA LEU A 470 -14.63 -10.82 5.89
C LEU A 470 -15.09 -12.00 6.78
N LYS A 471 -14.32 -13.10 6.87
CA LYS A 471 -14.66 -14.27 7.69
C LYS A 471 -13.40 -14.92 8.28
N SER A 472 -13.42 -15.21 9.59
CA SER A 472 -12.32 -15.88 10.27
C SER A 472 -12.00 -17.23 9.63
N LEU A 473 -10.71 -17.47 9.38
CA LEU A 473 -10.21 -18.63 8.66
C LEU A 473 -9.75 -19.75 9.61
N SER A 474 -9.24 -19.39 10.80
CA SER A 474 -8.84 -20.28 11.89
C SER A 474 -8.89 -19.52 13.23
N ASN A 475 -8.58 -20.19 14.35
CA ASN A 475 -8.49 -19.57 15.67
C ASN A 475 -7.37 -18.51 15.81
N SER A 476 -6.48 -18.38 14.83
CA SER A 476 -5.42 -17.37 14.76
C SER A 476 -5.43 -16.53 13.48
N LEU A 477 -6.48 -16.68 12.65
CA LEU A 477 -6.72 -15.91 11.44
C LEU A 477 -8.13 -15.33 11.55
N ILE A 478 -8.24 -14.23 12.29
CA ILE A 478 -9.50 -13.66 12.74
C ILE A 478 -9.94 -12.56 11.78
N ALA A 479 -11.20 -12.57 11.38
CA ALA A 479 -11.82 -11.42 10.73
C ALA A 479 -12.63 -10.63 11.78
N ILE A 480 -12.38 -9.33 11.87
CA ILE A 480 -13.20 -8.36 12.59
C ILE A 480 -13.90 -7.52 11.53
N VAL A 481 -15.22 -7.51 11.56
CA VAL A 481 -16.05 -6.83 10.56
C VAL A 481 -17.01 -5.89 11.28
N GLU A 482 -16.88 -4.59 11.02
CA GLU A 482 -17.73 -3.55 11.62
C GLU A 482 -18.84 -3.14 10.63
N PRO A 483 -20.12 -3.49 10.87
CA PRO A 483 -21.20 -3.27 9.91
C PRO A 483 -21.49 -1.82 9.54
N LYS A 484 -21.12 -0.86 10.38
CA LYS A 484 -21.18 0.59 10.10
C LYS A 484 -19.80 1.19 9.81
N GLY A 485 -18.76 0.38 9.85
CA GLY A 485 -17.37 0.82 9.72
C GLY A 485 -17.04 1.30 8.32
N TRP A 486 -16.27 2.37 8.29
CA TRP A 486 -15.53 2.96 7.17
C TRP A 486 -14.14 2.31 7.06
N SER A 487 -13.32 2.76 6.12
CA SER A 487 -11.95 2.27 5.94
C SER A 487 -11.08 2.55 7.18
N LEU A 488 -10.06 1.72 7.41
CA LEU A 488 -8.95 1.96 8.34
C LEU A 488 -9.35 2.18 9.82
N MET A 489 -9.80 1.13 10.55
CA MET A 489 -10.07 1.23 12.00
C MET A 489 -8.87 1.75 12.82
N ILE A 490 -7.64 1.40 12.41
CA ILE A 490 -6.42 1.87 13.10
C ILE A 490 -6.20 3.39 12.98
N SER A 491 -6.94 4.08 12.10
CA SER A 491 -6.68 5.49 11.77
C SER A 491 -7.29 6.54 12.69
N LEU A 492 -8.18 6.15 13.61
CA LEU A 492 -8.80 7.06 14.60
C LEU A 492 -9.00 6.35 15.95
N PRO A 493 -8.93 7.06 17.10
CA PRO A 493 -8.60 8.48 17.30
C PRO A 493 -7.23 8.62 18.02
N ILE A 494 -7.02 9.75 18.70
CA ILE A 494 -6.33 9.80 20.01
C ILE A 494 -7.28 10.52 20.99
N HIS A 495 -7.91 11.61 20.54
CA HIS A 495 -9.14 12.20 21.10
C HIS A 495 -10.11 12.55 19.96
#